data_AF-A0A353RC60-F1
#
_entry.id   AF-A0A353RC60-F1
#
_cell.length_a   1.000
_cell.length_b   1.000
_cell.length_c   1.000
_cell.angle_alpha   90.00
_cell.angle_beta   90.00
_cell.angle_gamma   90.00
#
_symmetry.space_group_name_H-M   'P 1'
#
loop_
_entity.id
_entity.type
_entity.pdbx_description
1 polymer ?
#
loop_
_entity_poly.entity_id
_entity_poly.type
_entity_poly.pdbx_seq_one_letter_code
_entity_poly.pdbx_strand_id
1 'polypeptide(L)'
;DLMLTMRRTPKLMGLMKKWQPSVILVGFKLLNHVEPQALLDAGYGVLKKNACDLVVANDSSQIGGGRHTAYLISPDRSFTKLETKEKIAEEIARRVLRLYERRAGTR
;
A
#
# COMPACT_ATOMS: atom_id res chain seq x y z
N ASP A 1 -21.17 -20.49 27.49
CA ASP A 1 -20.43 -19.26 27.10
C ASP A 1 -19.09 -19.59 26.47
N LEU A 2 -18.75 -18.90 25.39
CA LEU A 2 -17.45 -19.00 24.70
C LEU A 2 -16.70 -17.68 24.87
N MET A 3 -15.48 -17.73 25.41
CA MET A 3 -14.61 -16.57 25.57
C MET A 3 -13.33 -16.72 24.74
N LEU A 4 -13.09 -15.80 23.81
CA LEU A 4 -11.89 -15.75 22.98
C LEU A 4 -11.00 -14.57 23.43
N THR A 5 -9.80 -14.87 23.94
CA THR A 5 -8.81 -13.86 24.31
C THR A 5 -7.76 -13.72 23.20
N MET A 6 -7.56 -12.51 22.69
CA MET A 6 -6.58 -12.21 21.64
C MET A 6 -5.57 -11.18 22.13
N ARG A 7 -4.33 -11.29 21.66
CA ARG A 7 -3.27 -10.29 21.86
C ARG A 7 -2.94 -9.60 20.54
N ARG A 8 -2.62 -8.31 20.61
CA ARG A 8 -2.23 -7.54 19.43
C ARG A 8 -0.88 -8.01 18.92
N THR A 9 -0.79 -8.30 17.62
CA THR A 9 0.48 -8.63 16.99
C THR A 9 1.39 -7.40 16.88
N PRO A 10 2.72 -7.57 16.98
CA PRO A 10 3.68 -6.50 16.72
C PRO A 10 3.54 -5.95 15.30
N LYS A 11 3.68 -4.63 15.14
CA LYS A 11 3.56 -3.97 13.83
C LYS A 11 4.87 -4.05 13.04
N LEU A 12 4.99 -5.06 12.18
CA LEU A 12 6.21 -5.35 11.43
C LEU A 12 6.62 -4.25 10.43
N MET A 13 5.67 -3.66 9.69
CA MET A 13 5.97 -2.68 8.63
C MET A 13 6.74 -1.45 9.15
N GLY A 14 6.40 -0.95 10.33
CA GLY A 14 7.10 0.19 10.94
C GLY A 14 8.53 -0.13 11.39
N LEU A 15 8.91 -1.40 11.46
CA LEU A 15 10.27 -1.84 11.81
C LEU A 15 11.15 -2.00 10.57
N MET A 16 10.58 -2.27 9.39
CA MET A 16 11.33 -2.54 8.15
C MET A 16 12.30 -1.41 7.80
N LYS A 17 11.85 -0.16 7.84
CA LYS A 17 12.70 1.00 7.54
C LYS A 17 13.77 1.25 8.60
N LYS A 18 13.59 0.75 9.82
CA LYS A 18 14.63 0.80 10.86
C LYS A 18 15.72 -0.25 10.62
N TRP A 19 15.32 -1.45 10.19
CA TRP A 19 16.25 -2.55 9.95
C TRP A 19 16.99 -2.42 8.61
N GLN A 20 16.32 -1.95 7.57
CA GLN A 20 16.91 -1.72 6.25
C GLN A 20 16.41 -0.38 5.69
N PRO A 21 17.06 0.75 6.01
CA PRO A 21 16.63 2.08 5.59
C PRO A 21 16.47 2.25 4.07
N SER A 22 17.31 1.56 3.29
CA SER A 22 17.29 1.61 1.82
C SER A 22 16.20 0.77 1.15
N VAL A 23 15.46 -0.08 1.90
CA VAL A 23 14.42 -0.95 1.33
C VAL A 23 13.36 -0.11 0.62
N ILE A 24 12.84 -0.60 -0.50
CA ILE A 24 11.64 -0.04 -1.12
C ILE A 24 10.44 -0.73 -0.47
N LEU A 25 9.66 0.01 0.31
CA LEU A 25 8.54 -0.51 1.08
C LEU A 25 7.22 -0.15 0.40
N VAL A 26 6.50 -1.16 -0.10
CA VAL A 26 5.15 -1.03 -0.66
C VAL A 26 4.15 -1.58 0.33
N GLY A 27 3.29 -0.72 0.88
CA GLY A 27 2.22 -1.12 1.79
C GLY A 27 0.93 -1.46 1.06
N PHE A 28 0.06 -2.24 1.68
CA PHE A 28 -1.31 -2.50 1.20
C PHE A 28 -2.33 -2.11 2.27
N LYS A 29 -3.43 -1.51 1.84
CA LYS A 29 -4.55 -1.13 2.70
C LYS A 29 -5.86 -1.57 2.06
N LEU A 30 -6.47 -2.58 2.67
CA LEU A 30 -7.82 -3.05 2.35
C LEU A 30 -8.83 -2.43 3.31
N LEU A 31 -9.94 -1.94 2.79
CA LEU A 31 -11.17 -1.59 3.50
C LEU A 31 -12.37 -2.27 2.82
N ASN A 32 -13.56 -2.11 3.38
CA ASN A 32 -14.78 -2.73 2.86
C ASN A 32 -15.94 -1.72 2.86
N HIS A 33 -16.54 -1.50 1.69
CA HIS A 33 -17.69 -0.60 1.49
C HIS A 33 -17.47 0.81 2.05
N VAL A 34 -16.41 1.48 1.61
CA VAL A 34 -16.07 2.85 1.99
C VAL A 34 -16.02 3.79 0.78
N GLU A 35 -16.22 5.07 1.04
CA GLU A 35 -16.05 6.11 0.03
C GLU A 35 -14.59 6.23 -0.44
N PRO A 36 -14.33 6.57 -1.72
CA PRO A 36 -12.98 6.67 -2.28
C PRO A 36 -12.04 7.57 -1.47
N GLN A 37 -12.54 8.70 -0.97
CA GLN A 37 -11.74 9.64 -0.19
C GLN A 37 -11.30 9.03 1.16
N ALA A 38 -12.19 8.32 1.85
CA ALA A 38 -11.85 7.63 3.10
C ALA A 38 -10.80 6.53 2.86
N LEU A 39 -10.88 5.83 1.74
CA LEU A 39 -9.88 4.84 1.34
C LEU A 39 -8.51 5.48 1.05
N LEU A 40 -8.49 6.60 0.31
CA LEU A 40 -7.27 7.36 0.03
C LEU A 40 -6.62 7.87 1.32
N ASP A 41 -7.41 8.42 2.24
CA ASP A 41 -6.91 8.92 3.52
C ASP A 41 -6.37 7.81 4.42
N ALA A 42 -7.07 6.67 4.47
CA ALA A 42 -6.58 5.49 5.19
C ALA A 42 -5.28 4.95 4.59
N GLY A 43 -5.17 4.90 3.26
CA GLY A 43 -3.96 4.48 2.55
C GLY A 43 -2.79 5.44 2.80
N TYR A 44 -3.02 6.75 2.72
CA TYR A 44 -2.01 7.76 3.02
C TYR A 44 -1.56 7.70 4.49
N GLY A 45 -2.48 7.44 5.42
CA GLY A 45 -2.17 7.22 6.83
C GLY A 45 -1.23 6.02 7.04
N VAL A 46 -1.43 4.91 6.31
CA VAL A 46 -0.50 3.76 6.31
C VAL A 46 0.87 4.17 5.77
N LEU A 47 0.90 4.93 4.67
CA LEU A 47 2.12 5.40 4.02
C LEU A 47 2.97 6.21 5.01
N LYS A 48 2.38 7.26 5.60
CA LYS A 48 3.07 8.14 6.55
C LYS A 48 3.53 7.39 7.79
N LYS A 49 2.66 6.57 8.38
CA LYS A 49 2.94 5.87 9.64
C LYS A 49 4.10 4.89 9.55
N ASN A 50 4.28 4.24 8.40
CA ASN A 50 5.31 3.21 8.22
C ASN A 50 6.45 3.67 7.30
N ALA A 51 6.47 4.96 6.93
CA ALA A 51 7.40 5.52 5.96
C ALA A 51 7.48 4.69 4.67
N CYS A 52 6.33 4.22 4.16
CA CYS A 52 6.28 3.48 2.91
C CYS A 52 6.64 4.40 1.74
N ASP A 53 7.24 3.82 0.71
CA ASP A 53 7.52 4.52 -0.54
C ASP A 53 6.26 4.60 -1.41
N LEU A 54 5.38 3.60 -1.30
CA LEU A 54 4.10 3.51 -1.99
C LEU A 54 3.08 2.78 -1.10
N VAL A 55 1.79 3.05 -1.29
CA VAL A 55 0.71 2.24 -0.72
C VAL A 55 -0.34 1.94 -1.78
N VAL A 56 -0.72 0.67 -1.90
CA VAL A 56 -1.89 0.23 -2.67
C VAL A 56 -3.10 0.24 -1.74
N ALA A 57 -4.08 1.10 -2.00
CA ALA A 57 -5.33 1.16 -1.27
C ALA A 57 -6.47 0.61 -2.13
N ASN A 58 -7.22 -0.37 -1.62
CA ASN A 58 -8.33 -0.99 -2.34
C ASN A 58 -9.50 -1.31 -1.41
N ASP A 59 -10.70 -1.40 -2.00
CA ASP A 59 -11.93 -1.78 -1.29
C ASP A 59 -12.36 -3.17 -1.74
N SER A 60 -12.65 -4.08 -0.81
CA SER A 60 -13.11 -5.45 -1.12
C SER A 60 -14.41 -5.49 -1.92
N SER A 61 -15.30 -4.51 -1.76
CA SER A 61 -16.54 -4.40 -2.54
C SER A 61 -16.30 -4.11 -4.03
N GLN A 62 -15.07 -3.69 -4.39
CA GLN A 62 -14.68 -3.39 -5.77
C GLN A 62 -13.80 -4.51 -6.40
N ILE A 63 -13.76 -5.69 -5.79
CA ILE A 63 -13.00 -6.85 -6.26
C ILE A 63 -13.97 -7.96 -6.68
N GLY A 64 -13.92 -8.37 -7.95
CA GLY A 64 -14.75 -9.44 -8.48
C GLY A 64 -14.96 -9.34 -9.99
N GLY A 65 -15.31 -10.45 -10.65
CA GLY A 65 -15.66 -10.47 -12.07
C GLY A 65 -14.54 -9.95 -13.01
N GLY A 66 -13.27 -10.18 -12.66
CA GLY A 66 -12.12 -9.65 -13.41
C GLY A 66 -11.75 -8.20 -13.09
N ARG A 67 -12.54 -7.51 -12.26
CA ARG A 67 -12.26 -6.14 -11.77
C ARG A 67 -11.54 -6.18 -10.42
N HIS A 68 -10.58 -5.28 -10.26
CA HIS A 68 -9.94 -4.97 -8.98
C HIS A 68 -9.57 -3.50 -8.98
N THR A 69 -10.44 -2.64 -8.43
CA THR A 69 -10.12 -1.21 -8.31
C THR A 69 -9.15 -0.98 -7.15
N ALA A 70 -8.05 -0.29 -7.43
CA ALA A 70 -7.08 0.13 -6.43
C ALA A 70 -6.51 1.52 -6.75
N TYR A 71 -6.00 2.18 -5.72
CA TYR A 71 -5.30 3.45 -5.79
C TYR A 71 -3.85 3.23 -5.33
N LEU A 72 -2.90 3.46 -6.22
CA LEU A 72 -1.48 3.48 -5.86
C LEU A 72 -1.10 4.89 -5.42
N ILE A 73 -0.86 5.07 -4.13
CA ILE A 73 -0.62 6.36 -3.46
C ILE A 73 0.88 6.58 -3.28
N SER A 74 1.33 7.79 -3.60
CA SER A 74 2.72 8.26 -3.45
C SER A 74 2.90 9.20 -2.23
N PRO A 75 4.15 9.47 -1.79
CA PRO A 75 4.41 10.27 -0.58
C PRO A 75 3.93 11.73 -0.65
N ASP A 76 3.84 12.29 -1.86
CA ASP A 76 3.28 13.61 -2.18
C ASP A 76 1.73 13.62 -2.21
N ARG A 77 1.10 12.49 -1.83
CA ARG A 77 -0.36 12.28 -1.84
C ARG A 77 -0.98 12.20 -3.23
N SER A 78 -0.17 12.22 -4.29
CA SER A 78 -0.63 11.87 -5.64
C SER A 78 -1.00 10.38 -5.70
N PHE A 79 -1.92 10.03 -6.60
CA PHE A 79 -2.33 8.64 -6.78
C PHE A 79 -2.60 8.27 -8.23
N THR A 80 -2.53 6.97 -8.52
CA THR A 80 -2.95 6.38 -9.80
C THR A 80 -4.06 5.37 -9.55
N LYS A 81 -5.21 5.52 -10.20
CA LYS A 81 -6.31 4.55 -10.15
C LYS A 81 -6.04 3.42 -11.16
N LEU A 82 -6.19 2.19 -10.72
CA LEU A 82 -5.97 0.95 -11.49
C LEU A 82 -7.20 0.06 -11.30
N GLU A 83 -7.54 -0.76 -12.29
CA GLU A 83 -8.84 -1.44 -12.33
C GLU A 83 -8.78 -2.97 -12.50
N THR A 84 -7.58 -3.54 -12.69
CA THR A 84 -7.37 -4.99 -12.76
C THR A 84 -6.13 -5.39 -11.98
N LYS A 85 -6.02 -6.68 -11.63
CA LYS A 85 -4.86 -7.21 -10.91
C LYS A 85 -3.58 -7.06 -11.72
N GLU A 86 -3.67 -7.24 -13.03
CA GLU A 86 -2.56 -7.15 -13.97
C GLU A 86 -2.03 -5.71 -14.01
N LYS A 87 -2.92 -4.72 -14.15
CA LYS A 87 -2.54 -3.30 -14.11
C LYS A 87 -1.95 -2.89 -12.76
N ILE A 88 -2.47 -3.45 -11.66
CA ILE A 88 -1.92 -3.21 -10.31
C ILE A 88 -0.48 -3.77 -10.22
N ALA A 89 -0.26 -5.01 -10.64
CA ALA A 89 1.05 -5.64 -10.59
C ALA A 89 2.07 -4.92 -11.49
N GLU A 90 1.68 -4.60 -12.73
CA GLU A 90 2.52 -3.86 -13.68
C GLU A 90 2.95 -2.50 -13.13
N GLU A 91 1.99 -1.74 -12.59
CA GLU A 91 2.28 -0.41 -12.06
C GLU A 91 3.17 -0.46 -10.80
N ILE A 92 2.96 -1.44 -9.91
CA ILE A 92 3.84 -1.66 -8.75
C ILE A 92 5.26 -1.95 -9.22
N ALA A 93 5.44 -2.92 -10.12
CA ALA A 93 6.76 -3.30 -10.63
C ALA A 93 7.47 -2.11 -11.28
N ARG A 94 6.77 -1.38 -12.15
CA ARG A 94 7.26 -0.17 -12.82
C ARG A 94 7.73 0.89 -11.83
N ARG A 95 6.95 1.16 -10.78
CA ARG A 95 7.26 2.18 -9.76
C ARG A 95 8.42 1.75 -8.87
N VAL A 96 8.48 0.47 -8.49
CA VAL A 96 9.58 -0.09 -7.70
C VAL A 96 10.90 -0.02 -8.47
N LEU A 97 10.91 -0.44 -9.74
CA LEU A 97 12.11 -0.36 -10.60
C LEU A 97 12.61 1.09 -10.74
N ARG A 98 11.70 2.03 -11.02
CA ARG A 98 12.06 3.46 -11.09
C ARG A 98 12.65 4.00 -9.78
N LEU A 99 12.10 3.61 -8.63
CA LEU A 99 12.62 4.01 -7.32
C LEU A 99 14.00 3.39 -7.07
N TYR A 100 14.20 2.14 -7.48
CA TYR A 100 15.48 1.45 -7.39
C TYR A 100 16.55 2.15 -8.23
N GLU A 101 16.28 2.41 -9.51
CA GLU A 101 17.18 3.13 -10.42
C GLU A 101 17.55 4.51 -9.88
N ARG A 102 16.56 5.29 -9.42
CA ARG A 102 16.81 6.62 -8.84
C ARG A 102 17.75 6.57 -7.64
N ARG A 103 17.62 5.56 -6.78
CA ARG A 103 18.48 5.36 -5.60
C ARG A 103 19.84 4.78 -5.95
N ALA A 104 19.93 3.97 -6.99
CA ALA A 104 21.18 3.39 -7.48
C ALA A 104 22.04 4.46 -8.17
N GLY A 105 21.43 5.35 -8.95
CA GLY A 105 22.11 6.48 -9.61
C GLY A 105 22.42 7.67 -8.70
N THR A 106 22.04 7.64 -7.42
CA THR A 106 22.45 8.63 -6.40
C THR A 106 23.61 8.13 -5.53
N ARG A 107 24.19 6.97 -5.86
CA ARG A 107 25.40 6.42 -5.23
C ARG A 107 26.65 6.79 -6.02
#